data_AF-A0A414SR54-F1
#
_entry.id   AF-A0A414SR54-F1
#
_cell.length_a   1.000
_cell.length_b   1.000
_cell.length_c   1.000
_cell.angle_alpha   90.00
_cell.angle_beta   90.00
_cell.angle_gamma   90.00
#
_symmetry.space_group_name_H-M   'P 1'
#
loop_
_entity.id
_entity.type
_entity.pdbx_description
1 polymer ?
#
loop_
_entity_poly.entity_id
_entity_poly.type
_entity_poly.pdbx_seq_one_letter_code
_entity_poly.pdbx_strand_id
1 'polypeptide(L)'
;MLCAWYRKSTLEILKEQLESGDLKVKHLLGRLRVCYVAVEGLTDGSHKFQNINTREEYQAFTGQSDSISNRESCGKSAGTAVRLDKELHTDIPIVSFVAYSGTGKTTFLERLIPKLKARGLKIAIVKHDGHQFEIDHEGKDSDRFTKAGADVTGLISSEKAVLMENRQTDPEDFLKKIDGVDLILTEGFKQGPWPKIMLHRKGSGKPMPLLPEECLAVISDAEVMDCENLFTLEETEKTADFLFRYIQNIS
;
A
#
# COMPACT_ATOMS: atom_id res chain seq x y z
N MET A 1 -14.64 17.98 9.25
CA MET A 1 -15.47 16.89 8.67
C MET A 1 -14.76 15.59 9.02
N LEU A 2 -15.31 14.76 9.92
CA LEU A 2 -14.68 13.49 10.30
C LEU A 2 -15.05 12.45 9.24
N CYS A 3 -14.17 12.20 8.28
CA CYS A 3 -14.38 11.16 7.28
C CYS A 3 -13.80 9.85 7.81
N ALA A 4 -14.65 8.85 7.94
CA ALA A 4 -14.23 7.48 8.18
C ALA A 4 -14.63 6.63 6.97
N TRP A 5 -13.66 5.95 6.38
CA TRP A 5 -13.88 5.00 5.29
C TRP A 5 -14.29 3.67 5.88
N TYR A 6 -15.56 3.30 5.66
CA TYR A 6 -16.08 1.99 6.05
C TYR A 6 -16.42 1.19 4.80
N ARG A 7 -16.08 -0.10 4.81
CA ARG A 7 -16.57 -1.03 3.79
C ARG A 7 -18.06 -1.25 4.00
N LYS A 8 -18.81 -1.55 2.95
CA LYS A 8 -20.27 -1.82 3.03
C LYS A 8 -20.61 -2.93 4.05
N SER A 9 -19.70 -3.88 4.26
CA SER A 9 -19.81 -4.95 5.27
C SER A 9 -19.81 -4.44 6.72
N THR A 10 -19.28 -3.25 6.99
CA THR A 10 -19.30 -2.61 8.32
C THR A 10 -20.71 -2.12 8.69
N LEU A 11 -21.55 -1.82 7.69
CA LEU A 11 -22.88 -1.24 7.90
C LEU A 11 -23.82 -2.19 8.65
N GLU A 12 -23.82 -3.47 8.30
CA GLU A 12 -24.71 -4.47 8.94
C GLU A 12 -24.32 -4.69 10.41
N ILE A 13 -23.01 -4.75 10.69
CA ILE A 13 -22.49 -4.90 12.06
C ILE A 13 -22.82 -3.68 12.93
N LEU A 14 -22.75 -2.47 12.34
CA LEU A 14 -23.16 -1.22 12.98
C LEU A 14 -24.66 -1.21 13.30
N LYS A 15 -25.51 -1.60 12.35
CA LYS A 15 -26.97 -1.66 12.55
C LYS A 15 -27.35 -2.64 13.65
N GLU A 16 -26.83 -3.87 13.60
CA GLU A 16 -27.11 -4.90 14.61
C GLU A 16 -26.69 -4.44 16.02
N GLN A 17 -25.59 -3.68 16.12
CA GLN A 17 -25.11 -3.17 17.39
C GLN A 17 -25.96 -2.00 17.92
N LEU A 18 -26.47 -1.14 17.03
CA LEU A 18 -27.43 -0.09 17.40
C LEU A 18 -28.76 -0.70 17.86
N GLU A 19 -29.23 -1.74 17.18
CA GLU A 19 -30.46 -2.47 17.53
C GLU A 19 -30.33 -3.24 18.85
N SER A 20 -29.14 -3.75 19.19
CA SER A 20 -28.90 -4.42 20.48
C SER A 20 -28.75 -3.45 21.66
N GLY A 21 -28.69 -2.14 21.40
CA GLY A 21 -28.48 -1.10 22.41
C GLY A 21 -27.04 -1.00 22.94
N ASP A 22 -26.09 -1.74 22.36
CA ASP A 22 -24.69 -1.70 22.77
C ASP A 22 -23.94 -0.55 22.08
N LEU A 23 -23.93 0.62 22.70
CA LEU A 23 -23.31 1.81 22.13
C LEU A 23 -21.78 1.86 22.30
N LYS A 24 -21.13 0.80 22.81
CA LYS A 24 -19.69 0.80 23.03
C LYS A 24 -18.92 0.54 21.74
N VAL A 25 -18.21 1.56 21.26
CA VAL A 25 -17.34 1.48 20.07
C VAL A 25 -16.31 0.34 20.19
N LYS A 26 -15.78 0.07 21.39
CA LYS A 26 -14.83 -1.03 21.62
C LYS A 26 -15.40 -2.40 21.22
N HIS A 27 -16.68 -2.64 21.47
CA HIS A 27 -17.33 -3.91 21.12
C HIS A 27 -17.54 -4.01 19.61
N LEU A 28 -17.84 -2.88 18.96
CA LEU A 28 -17.93 -2.78 17.50
C LEU A 28 -16.59 -3.14 16.85
N LEU A 29 -15.50 -2.54 17.34
CA LEU A 29 -14.15 -2.78 16.81
C LEU A 29 -13.72 -4.25 16.94
N GLY A 30 -14.22 -5.00 17.93
CA GLY A 30 -13.95 -6.43 18.05
C GLY A 30 -14.71 -7.30 17.01
N ARG A 31 -15.81 -6.79 16.46
CA ARG A 31 -16.63 -7.45 15.44
C ARG A 31 -16.23 -7.07 14.02
N LEU A 32 -15.56 -5.93 13.87
CA LEU A 32 -15.05 -5.43 12.60
C LEU A 32 -13.63 -5.95 12.35
N ARG A 33 -13.31 -6.27 11.10
CA ARG A 33 -11.91 -6.44 10.68
C ARG A 33 -11.26 -5.07 10.58
N VAL A 34 -10.74 -4.57 11.70
CA VAL A 34 -10.05 -3.27 11.79
C VAL A 34 -8.54 -3.46 11.88
N CYS A 35 -7.80 -2.61 11.18
CA CYS A 35 -6.37 -2.44 11.39
C CYS A 35 -6.16 -1.37 12.46
N TYR A 36 -5.29 -1.64 13.43
CA TYR A 36 -4.89 -0.66 14.43
C TYR A 36 -3.57 -0.04 14.00
N VAL A 37 -3.55 1.27 13.79
CA VAL A 37 -2.32 2.02 13.51
C VAL A 37 -1.87 2.68 14.81
N ALA A 38 -0.63 2.43 15.22
CA ALA A 38 -0.04 3.11 16.36
C ALA A 38 0.13 4.61 16.04
N VAL A 39 -0.27 5.48 16.98
CA VAL A 39 -0.17 6.93 16.81
C VAL A 39 1.27 7.42 17.03
N GLU A 40 2.13 6.58 17.59
CA GLU A 40 3.57 6.80 17.76
C GLU A 40 4.26 6.71 16.38
N GLY A 41 4.38 7.87 15.73
CA GLY A 41 4.92 8.03 14.38
C GLY A 41 4.07 8.89 13.45
N LEU A 42 2.86 9.28 13.87
CA LEU A 42 1.92 10.11 13.09
C LEU A 42 1.93 11.60 13.49
N THR A 43 2.88 12.06 14.32
CA THR A 43 2.81 13.40 14.93
C THR A 43 3.92 14.35 14.50
N ASP A 44 3.55 15.32 13.65
CA ASP A 44 4.14 16.66 13.65
C ASP A 44 3.52 17.49 14.79
N GLY A 45 3.66 17.00 16.02
CA GLY A 45 3.09 17.61 17.22
C GLY A 45 1.71 17.08 17.63
N SER A 46 1.44 17.19 18.93
CA SER A 46 0.29 16.67 19.68
C SER A 46 -1.08 17.28 19.35
N HIS A 47 -1.29 17.82 18.14
CA HIS A 47 -2.43 18.68 17.83
C HIS A 47 -3.38 18.19 16.72
N LYS A 48 -3.13 17.05 16.05
CA LYS A 48 -4.00 16.58 14.95
C LYS A 48 -5.04 15.51 15.31
N PHE A 49 -4.92 14.82 16.44
CA PHE A 49 -5.89 13.82 16.88
C PHE A 49 -6.38 14.13 18.29
N GLN A 50 -7.60 14.65 18.40
CA GLN A 50 -8.28 14.86 19.66
C GLN A 50 -9.44 13.87 19.77
N ASN A 51 -9.44 13.08 20.84
CA ASN A 51 -10.57 12.19 21.12
C ASN A 51 -11.75 13.05 21.60
N ILE A 52 -12.85 13.02 20.86
CA ILE A 52 -14.08 13.74 21.17
C ILE A 52 -15.12 12.69 21.54
N ASN A 53 -15.46 12.61 22.83
CA ASN A 53 -16.39 11.64 23.38
C ASN A 53 -17.74 12.26 23.77
N THR A 54 -17.83 13.59 23.81
CA THR A 54 -19.05 14.31 24.20
C THR A 54 -19.50 15.33 23.15
N ARG A 55 -20.78 15.70 23.20
CA ARG A 55 -21.35 16.67 22.25
C ARG A 55 -20.79 18.07 22.49
N GLU A 56 -20.49 18.37 23.74
CA GLU A 56 -19.90 19.62 24.22
C GLU A 56 -18.46 19.76 23.71
N GLU A 57 -17.66 18.68 23.76
CA GLU A 57 -16.30 18.63 23.19
C GLU A 57 -16.32 18.89 21.66
N TYR A 58 -17.29 18.32 20.95
CA TYR A 58 -17.44 18.53 19.50
C TYR A 58 -17.75 20.00 19.14
N GLN A 59 -18.62 20.65 19.92
CA GLN A 59 -18.98 22.05 19.70
C GLN A 59 -17.81 23.00 19.98
N ALA A 60 -17.01 22.72 21.01
CA ALA A 60 -15.81 23.50 21.31
C ALA A 60 -14.75 23.37 20.21
N PHE A 61 -14.57 22.17 19.66
CA PHE A 61 -13.63 21.90 18.57
C PHE A 61 -14.02 22.61 17.27
N THR A 62 -15.31 22.54 16.91
CA THR A 62 -15.82 23.17 15.68
C THR A 62 -15.86 24.70 15.77
N GLY A 63 -16.07 25.27 16.96
CA GLY A 63 -16.08 26.72 17.18
C GLY A 63 -14.71 27.42 17.13
N GLN A 64 -13.59 26.68 17.23
CA GLN A 64 -12.24 27.26 17.13
C GLN A 64 -11.75 27.41 15.69
N SER A 65 -12.34 26.67 14.74
CA SER A 65 -11.88 26.62 13.34
C SER A 65 -12.13 27.91 12.56
N ASP A 66 -13.04 28.78 13.03
CA ASP A 66 -13.40 30.04 12.35
C ASP A 66 -12.44 31.21 12.63
N SER A 67 -11.37 31.01 13.43
CA SER A 67 -10.49 32.10 13.89
C SER A 67 -9.05 32.10 13.32
N ILE A 68 -8.68 31.13 12.47
CA ILE A 68 -7.30 30.99 11.94
C ILE A 68 -7.20 31.51 10.49
N SER A 69 -7.82 32.67 10.21
CA SER A 69 -7.54 33.44 9.00
C SER A 69 -7.41 34.93 9.34
N ASN A 70 -6.24 35.31 9.88
CA ASN A 70 -5.60 36.62 9.73
C ASN A 70 -4.55 36.83 10.83
N ARG A 71 -3.26 36.76 10.46
CA ARG A 71 -2.17 37.67 10.90
C ARG A 71 -0.82 37.19 10.37
N GLU A 72 -0.37 37.80 9.28
CA GLU A 72 1.06 38.05 9.07
C GLU A 72 1.47 39.27 9.91
N SER A 73 2.62 39.22 10.60
CA SER A 73 3.79 40.07 10.28
C SER A 73 4.99 39.81 11.21
N CYS A 74 6.14 39.58 10.56
CA CYS A 74 7.49 40.13 10.82
C CYS A 74 8.28 39.77 12.10
N GLY A 75 9.45 39.16 11.88
CA GLY A 75 10.59 39.11 12.82
C GLY A 75 11.75 38.29 12.27
N LYS A 76 12.76 38.94 11.67
CA LYS A 76 13.95 38.34 11.06
C LYS A 76 14.90 37.73 12.11
N SER A 77 15.42 36.53 11.85
CA SER A 77 16.82 36.18 12.17
C SER A 77 17.28 34.98 11.33
N ALA A 78 18.56 35.03 10.94
CA ALA A 78 19.22 34.14 10.00
C ALA A 78 19.51 32.76 10.60
N GLY A 79 19.26 31.72 9.82
CA GLY A 79 19.62 30.34 10.13
C GLY A 79 19.45 29.44 8.91
N THR A 80 20.57 28.92 8.44
CA THR A 80 20.81 27.91 7.39
C THR A 80 19.57 27.12 6.93
N ALA A 81 19.24 27.25 5.65
CA ALA A 81 18.19 26.48 4.98
C ALA A 81 18.51 24.98 4.97
N VAL A 82 17.97 24.26 5.95
CA VAL A 82 17.72 22.83 5.82
C VAL A 82 16.36 22.69 5.13
N ARG A 83 16.37 22.34 3.85
CA ARG A 83 15.16 21.87 3.15
C ARG A 83 14.77 20.53 3.76
N LEU A 84 13.88 20.58 4.74
CA LEU A 84 13.15 19.43 5.28
C LEU A 84 11.83 19.35 4.51
N ASP A 85 11.91 18.94 3.25
CA ASP A 85 10.74 18.66 2.42
C ASP A 85 10.70 17.12 2.26
N LYS A 86 10.27 16.41 3.31
CA LYS A 86 9.92 14.98 3.24
C LYS A 86 8.68 14.71 4.10
N GLU A 87 7.55 15.29 3.70
CA GLU A 87 6.26 14.64 3.94
C GLU A 87 6.09 13.55 2.87
N LEU A 88 6.61 12.34 3.14
CA LEU A 88 6.37 11.15 2.32
C LEU A 88 5.10 10.45 2.82
N HIS A 89 3.94 11.04 2.56
CA HIS A 89 2.71 10.26 2.42
C HIS A 89 2.71 9.72 1.00
N THR A 90 2.91 8.41 0.81
CA THR A 90 2.87 7.83 -0.54
C THR A 90 1.42 7.74 -1.01
N ASP A 91 0.96 8.75 -1.75
CA ASP A 91 -0.26 8.69 -2.59
C ASP A 91 -0.05 7.83 -3.85
N ILE A 92 1.07 7.10 -3.95
CA ILE A 92 1.38 6.22 -5.08
C ILE A 92 0.47 4.98 -5.01
N PRO A 93 -0.35 4.70 -6.02
CA PRO A 93 -1.17 3.50 -6.06
C PRO A 93 -0.34 2.21 -5.95
N ILE A 94 -0.84 1.26 -5.18
CA ILE A 94 -0.22 -0.06 -4.98
C ILE A 94 -1.19 -1.14 -5.44
N VAL A 95 -0.74 -2.07 -6.27
CA VAL A 95 -1.53 -3.22 -6.72
C VAL A 95 -0.75 -4.52 -6.58
N SER A 96 -1.32 -5.47 -5.85
CA SER A 96 -0.68 -6.75 -5.51
C SER A 96 -1.09 -7.86 -6.47
N PHE A 97 -0.10 -8.55 -7.05
CA PHE A 97 -0.28 -9.74 -7.86
C PHE A 97 -0.11 -11.00 -7.00
N VAL A 98 -1.21 -11.75 -6.86
CA VAL A 98 -1.30 -12.93 -6.00
C VAL A 98 -1.49 -14.19 -6.84
N ALA A 99 -0.62 -15.16 -6.66
CA ALA A 99 -0.70 -16.45 -7.34
C ALA A 99 0.05 -17.51 -6.53
N TYR A 100 -0.31 -18.78 -6.69
CA TYR A 100 0.57 -19.88 -6.30
C TYR A 100 1.85 -19.89 -7.15
N SER A 101 2.92 -20.48 -6.60
CA SER A 101 4.15 -20.72 -7.37
C SER A 101 3.87 -21.63 -8.58
N GLY A 102 4.52 -21.35 -9.71
CA GLY A 102 4.34 -22.06 -10.98
C GLY A 102 3.19 -21.57 -11.86
N THR A 103 2.41 -20.58 -11.43
CA THR A 103 1.26 -20.06 -12.22
C THR A 103 1.68 -19.06 -13.33
N GLY A 104 2.97 -18.77 -13.48
CA GLY A 104 3.50 -17.86 -14.51
C GLY A 104 3.35 -16.37 -14.20
N LYS A 105 3.25 -16.01 -12.91
CA LYS A 105 3.09 -14.63 -12.44
C LYS A 105 4.23 -13.71 -12.86
N THR A 106 5.47 -14.14 -12.68
CA THR A 106 6.64 -13.37 -13.12
C THR A 106 6.62 -13.15 -14.64
N THR A 107 6.35 -14.20 -15.42
CA THR A 107 6.21 -14.12 -16.88
C THR A 107 5.08 -13.18 -17.32
N PHE A 108 3.96 -13.17 -16.60
CA PHE A 108 2.88 -12.23 -16.88
C PHE A 108 3.29 -10.78 -16.60
N LEU A 109 3.92 -10.52 -15.45
CA LEU A 109 4.41 -9.20 -15.06
C LEU A 109 5.49 -8.67 -16.01
N GLU A 110 6.40 -9.53 -16.48
CA GLU A 110 7.42 -9.18 -17.49
C GLU A 110 6.82 -8.68 -18.80
N ARG A 111 5.65 -9.20 -19.20
CA ARG A 111 4.93 -8.73 -20.40
C ARG A 111 4.03 -7.52 -20.10
N LEU A 112 3.53 -7.38 -18.88
CA LEU A 112 2.65 -6.29 -18.47
C LEU A 112 3.41 -4.98 -18.28
N ILE A 113 4.56 -5.02 -17.62
CA ILE A 113 5.35 -3.83 -17.28
C ILE A 113 5.67 -2.98 -18.52
N PRO A 114 6.20 -3.54 -19.64
CA PRO A 114 6.44 -2.76 -20.86
C PRO A 114 5.20 -2.06 -21.41
N LYS A 115 4.02 -2.69 -21.31
CA LYS A 115 2.74 -2.12 -21.79
C LYS A 115 2.28 -0.96 -20.91
N LEU A 116 2.47 -1.05 -19.59
CA LEU A 116 2.20 0.05 -18.67
C LEU A 116 3.22 1.19 -18.85
N LYS A 117 4.50 0.86 -19.04
CA LYS A 117 5.57 1.82 -19.40
C LYS A 117 5.25 2.58 -20.68
N ALA A 118 4.71 1.90 -21.70
CA ALA A 118 4.30 2.51 -22.97
C ALA A 118 3.14 3.52 -22.82
N ARG A 119 2.39 3.44 -21.72
CA ARG A 119 1.34 4.41 -21.33
C ARG A 119 1.89 5.57 -20.49
N GLY A 120 3.21 5.70 -20.38
CA GLY A 120 3.88 6.80 -19.69
C GLY A 120 4.13 6.58 -18.19
N LEU A 121 3.68 5.45 -17.62
CA LEU A 121 3.87 5.18 -16.19
C LEU A 121 5.34 4.89 -15.85
N LYS A 122 5.78 5.38 -14.71
CA LYS A 122 6.97 4.94 -13.97
C LYS A 122 6.52 3.90 -12.95
N ILE A 123 7.21 2.76 -12.92
CA ILE A 123 6.73 1.58 -12.19
C ILE A 123 7.83 1.09 -11.27
N ALA A 124 7.48 0.84 -10.01
CA ALA A 124 8.28 0.02 -9.12
C ALA A 124 7.67 -1.39 -9.03
N ILE A 125 8.52 -2.40 -8.86
CA ILE A 125 8.08 -3.76 -8.55
C ILE A 125 8.74 -4.24 -7.25
N VAL A 126 7.94 -4.75 -6.32
CA VAL A 126 8.41 -5.24 -5.03
C VAL A 126 7.97 -6.69 -4.85
N LYS A 127 8.92 -7.60 -4.76
CA LYS A 127 8.65 -9.01 -4.47
C LYS A 127 8.77 -9.26 -2.97
N HIS A 128 7.75 -9.89 -2.39
CA HIS A 128 7.80 -10.40 -1.03
C HIS A 128 7.94 -11.91 -1.05
N ASP A 129 9.16 -12.37 -0.81
CA ASP A 129 9.45 -13.78 -0.58
C ASP A 129 9.41 -14.07 0.92
N GLY A 130 8.75 -15.16 1.31
CA GLY A 130 8.64 -15.54 2.73
C GLY A 130 9.91 -16.19 3.29
N HIS A 131 10.94 -16.33 2.46
CA HIS A 131 12.23 -16.93 2.82
C HIS A 131 13.33 -15.86 2.84
N GLN A 132 14.42 -16.16 3.55
CA GLN A 132 15.66 -15.37 3.45
C GLN A 132 16.07 -15.31 1.98
N PHE A 133 16.05 -14.13 1.40
CA PHE A 133 16.49 -13.91 0.03
C PHE A 133 17.96 -13.45 0.08
N GLU A 134 18.82 -14.14 -0.65
CA GLU A 134 20.20 -13.69 -0.86
C GLU A 134 20.22 -12.85 -2.14
N ILE A 135 20.43 -11.53 -2.01
CA ILE A 135 20.68 -10.64 -3.16
C ILE A 135 22.13 -10.80 -3.64
N ASP A 136 23.03 -11.06 -2.70
CA ASP A 136 24.46 -11.12 -2.97
C ASP A 136 24.96 -12.53 -3.22
N HIS A 137 25.99 -12.60 -4.07
CA HIS A 137 26.80 -13.80 -4.20
C HIS A 137 27.84 -13.75 -3.09
N GLU A 138 28.02 -14.86 -2.36
CA GLU A 138 29.03 -14.95 -1.30
C GLU A 138 30.41 -14.43 -1.76
N GLY A 139 31.02 -13.59 -0.92
CA GLY A 139 32.40 -13.11 -1.14
C GLY A 139 32.55 -11.77 -1.88
N LYS A 140 31.46 -11.13 -2.32
CA LYS A 140 31.51 -9.73 -2.80
C LYS A 140 31.60 -8.73 -1.63
N ASP A 141 32.05 -7.51 -1.92
CA ASP A 141 32.22 -6.47 -0.88
C ASP A 141 30.91 -6.14 -0.15
N SER A 142 29.76 -6.18 -0.82
CA SER A 142 28.46 -5.97 -0.19
C SER A 142 28.09 -7.08 0.81
N ASP A 143 28.35 -8.35 0.49
CA ASP A 143 28.22 -9.48 1.42
C ASP A 143 29.17 -9.33 2.62
N ARG A 144 30.41 -8.89 2.38
CA ARG A 144 31.39 -8.64 3.44
C ARG A 144 30.96 -7.50 4.37
N PHE A 145 30.36 -6.42 3.86
CA PHE A 145 29.83 -5.34 4.68
C PHE A 145 28.63 -5.78 5.51
N THR A 146 27.71 -6.57 4.92
CA THR A 146 26.59 -7.18 5.64
C THR A 146 27.07 -8.09 6.77
N LYS A 147 28.02 -8.99 6.49
CA LYS A 147 28.65 -9.88 7.50
C LYS A 147 29.43 -9.11 8.57
N ALA A 148 29.97 -7.94 8.24
CA ALA A 148 30.62 -7.05 9.20
C ALA A 148 29.63 -6.26 10.07
N GLY A 149 28.32 -6.35 9.81
CA GLY A 149 27.27 -5.70 10.61
C GLY A 149 26.80 -4.35 10.07
N ALA A 150 26.99 -4.05 8.79
CA ALA A 150 26.41 -2.86 8.19
C ALA A 150 24.88 -2.99 8.13
N ASP A 151 24.14 -2.10 8.81
CA ASP A 151 22.67 -2.06 8.77
C ASP A 151 22.12 -1.71 7.37
N VAL A 152 22.87 -0.90 6.63
CA VAL A 152 22.54 -0.46 5.27
C VAL A 152 23.79 -0.50 4.39
N THR A 153 23.68 -1.12 3.21
CA THR A 153 24.76 -1.18 2.21
C THR A 153 24.29 -0.57 0.89
N GLY A 154 25.07 0.34 0.32
CA GLY A 154 24.76 1.01 -0.94
C GLY A 154 25.78 0.70 -2.03
N LEU A 155 25.31 0.43 -3.24
CA LEU A 155 26.12 0.29 -4.46
C LEU A 155 25.59 1.27 -5.51
N ILE A 156 26.44 2.13 -6.06
CA ILE A 156 26.02 3.17 -7.01
C ILE A 156 26.95 3.15 -8.23
N SER A 157 26.38 3.21 -9.42
CA SER A 157 27.07 3.47 -10.68
C SER A 157 26.35 4.58 -11.45
N SER A 158 26.90 4.95 -12.62
CA SER A 158 26.25 5.90 -13.54
C SER A 158 24.91 5.42 -14.11
N GLU A 159 24.63 4.11 -14.04
CA GLU A 159 23.44 3.50 -14.66
C GLU A 159 22.41 3.02 -13.64
N LYS A 160 22.84 2.63 -12.43
CA LYS A 160 21.95 2.05 -11.41
C LYS A 160 22.49 2.24 -10.00
N ALA A 161 21.57 2.23 -9.05
CA ALA A 161 21.87 2.16 -7.64
C ALA A 161 21.15 0.96 -7.00
N VAL A 162 21.76 0.37 -5.98
CA VAL A 162 21.17 -0.66 -5.12
C VAL A 162 21.34 -0.21 -3.67
N LEU A 163 20.26 -0.32 -2.91
CA LEU A 163 20.28 -0.10 -1.47
C LEU A 163 19.80 -1.39 -0.80
N MET A 164 20.66 -2.01 -0.01
CA MET A 164 20.36 -3.20 0.79
C MET A 164 20.11 -2.76 2.22
N GLU A 165 18.91 -3.05 2.71
CA GLU A 165 18.48 -2.81 4.09
C GLU A 165 18.61 -4.14 4.84
N ASN A 166 19.68 -4.30 5.62
CA ASN A 166 20.05 -5.55 6.27
C ASN A 166 19.34 -5.75 7.62
N ARG A 167 18.76 -4.68 8.17
CA ARG A 167 17.87 -4.76 9.34
C ARG A 167 16.48 -5.24 8.95
N GLN A 168 15.79 -5.83 9.93
CA GLN A 168 14.38 -6.18 9.78
C GLN A 168 13.55 -4.92 9.49
N THR A 169 12.76 -4.98 8.41
CA THR A 169 11.95 -3.85 7.94
C THR A 169 10.52 -4.33 7.71
N ASP A 170 9.55 -3.59 8.23
CA ASP A 170 8.15 -3.84 7.92
C ASP A 170 7.89 -3.58 6.42
N PRO A 171 7.17 -4.45 5.71
CA PRO A 171 6.98 -4.27 4.29
C PRO A 171 6.22 -3.00 3.89
N GLU A 172 5.30 -2.51 4.71
CA GLU A 172 4.61 -1.24 4.45
C GLU A 172 5.59 -0.08 4.57
N ASP A 173 6.46 -0.11 5.57
CA ASP A 173 7.51 0.90 5.73
C ASP A 173 8.57 0.85 4.63
N PHE A 174 8.86 -0.33 4.08
CA PHE A 174 9.69 -0.44 2.88
C PHE A 174 9.03 0.22 1.67
N LEU A 175 7.74 -0.05 1.44
CA LEU A 175 7.00 0.53 0.31
C LEU A 175 6.92 2.06 0.39
N LYS A 176 6.81 2.63 1.59
CA LYS A 176 6.84 4.10 1.82
C LYS A 176 8.17 4.76 1.43
N LYS A 177 9.26 4.00 1.37
CA LYS A 177 10.58 4.51 0.95
C LYS A 177 10.69 4.66 -0.57
N ILE A 178 9.76 4.06 -1.33
CA ILE A 178 9.76 4.12 -2.79
C ILE A 178 9.15 5.45 -3.23
N ASP A 179 9.91 6.23 -3.99
CA ASP A 179 9.50 7.51 -4.54
C ASP A 179 9.74 7.58 -6.06
N GLY A 180 9.26 8.65 -6.70
CA GLY A 180 9.54 8.95 -8.11
C GLY A 180 8.88 8.01 -9.13
N VAL A 181 7.92 7.19 -8.71
CA VAL A 181 7.12 6.29 -9.56
C VAL A 181 5.63 6.60 -9.46
N ASP A 182 4.86 6.18 -10.47
CA ASP A 182 3.42 6.43 -10.58
C ASP A 182 2.59 5.21 -10.13
N LEU A 183 3.22 4.03 -10.01
CA LEU A 183 2.59 2.78 -9.62
C LEU A 183 3.60 1.84 -8.97
N ILE A 184 3.23 1.23 -7.84
CA ILE A 184 3.96 0.12 -7.24
C ILE A 184 3.20 -1.18 -7.50
N LEU A 185 3.82 -2.08 -8.23
CA LEU A 185 3.36 -3.46 -8.36
C LEU A 185 4.01 -4.31 -7.28
N THR A 186 3.21 -5.11 -6.57
CA THR A 186 3.80 -6.07 -5.64
C THR A 186 3.59 -7.51 -6.11
N GLU A 187 4.63 -8.32 -5.97
CA GLU A 187 4.55 -9.75 -6.18
C GLU A 187 4.47 -10.45 -4.83
N GLY A 188 3.29 -10.98 -4.47
CA GLY A 188 3.06 -11.57 -3.15
C GLY A 188 2.09 -10.75 -2.32
N PHE A 189 2.39 -10.56 -1.03
CA PHE A 189 1.55 -9.80 -0.09
C PHE A 189 0.08 -10.20 -0.07
N LYS A 190 -0.18 -11.52 -0.05
CA LYS A 190 -1.56 -12.04 -0.02
C LYS A 190 -2.39 -11.44 1.12
N GLN A 191 -1.77 -11.16 2.26
CA GLN A 191 -2.43 -10.59 3.44
C GLN A 191 -2.35 -9.05 3.52
N GLY A 192 -1.67 -8.39 2.58
CA GLY A 192 -1.55 -6.94 2.57
C GLY A 192 -2.90 -6.25 2.29
N PRO A 193 -3.06 -4.98 2.67
CA PRO A 193 -4.34 -4.26 2.53
C PRO A 193 -4.65 -3.84 1.09
N TRP A 194 -3.68 -3.92 0.18
CA TRP A 194 -3.78 -3.36 -1.18
C TRP A 194 -4.74 -4.13 -2.09
N PRO A 195 -5.32 -3.46 -3.11
CA PRO A 195 -6.07 -4.08 -4.20
C PRO A 195 -5.29 -5.22 -4.85
N LYS A 196 -5.99 -6.30 -5.21
CA LYS A 196 -5.35 -7.55 -5.65
C LYS A 196 -5.77 -7.93 -7.05
N ILE A 197 -4.80 -8.33 -7.86
CA ILE A 197 -5.03 -9.03 -9.12
C ILE A 197 -4.58 -10.48 -8.90
N MET A 198 -5.51 -11.41 -9.04
CA MET A 198 -5.23 -12.83 -8.84
C MET A 198 -4.83 -13.48 -10.16
N LEU A 199 -3.76 -14.28 -10.15
CA LEU A 199 -3.47 -15.23 -11.22
C LEU A 199 -3.79 -16.65 -10.77
N HIS A 200 -4.56 -17.35 -11.59
CA HIS A 200 -4.89 -18.75 -11.40
C HIS A 200 -4.74 -19.50 -12.73
N ARG A 201 -4.39 -20.79 -12.65
CA ARG A 201 -4.40 -21.69 -13.81
C ARG A 201 -5.18 -22.95 -13.46
N LYS A 202 -6.06 -23.38 -14.36
CA LYS A 202 -6.79 -24.65 -14.29
C LYS A 202 -5.84 -25.82 -14.07
N GLY A 203 -4.72 -25.83 -14.79
CA GLY A 203 -3.68 -26.86 -14.70
C GLY A 203 -2.83 -26.83 -13.42
N SER A 204 -3.02 -25.86 -12.52
CA SER A 204 -2.20 -25.75 -11.30
C SER A 204 -2.51 -26.83 -10.25
N GLY A 205 -3.68 -27.50 -10.35
CA GLY A 205 -4.14 -28.49 -9.37
C GLY A 205 -4.42 -27.90 -7.97
N LYS A 206 -4.37 -26.58 -7.83
CA LYS A 206 -4.59 -25.85 -6.58
C LYS A 206 -5.88 -25.04 -6.69
N PRO A 207 -6.60 -24.79 -5.58
CA PRO A 207 -7.74 -23.88 -5.60
C PRO A 207 -7.30 -22.45 -5.96
N MET A 208 -8.25 -21.53 -6.10
CA MET A 208 -7.93 -20.12 -6.20
C MET A 208 -7.36 -19.61 -4.86
N PRO A 209 -6.28 -18.82 -4.85
CA PRO A 209 -5.71 -18.32 -3.61
C PRO A 209 -6.62 -17.31 -2.89
N LEU A 210 -7.51 -16.63 -3.61
CA LEU A 210 -8.44 -15.62 -3.10
C LEU A 210 -9.83 -15.89 -3.70
N LEU A 211 -10.87 -15.29 -3.11
CA LEU A 211 -12.17 -15.26 -3.75
C LEU A 211 -12.14 -14.27 -4.94
N PRO A 212 -12.75 -14.58 -6.10
CA PRO A 212 -12.75 -13.68 -7.25
C PRO A 212 -13.30 -12.28 -6.95
N GLU A 213 -14.33 -12.19 -6.13
CA GLU A 213 -14.98 -10.95 -5.67
C GLU A 213 -14.11 -10.07 -4.76
N GLU A 214 -13.06 -10.63 -4.15
CA GLU A 214 -12.07 -9.87 -3.36
C GLU A 214 -11.00 -9.23 -4.25
N CYS A 215 -10.99 -9.57 -5.53
CA CYS A 215 -9.97 -9.14 -6.48
C CYS A 215 -10.48 -7.99 -7.35
N LEU A 216 -9.58 -7.05 -7.63
CA LEU A 216 -9.79 -6.01 -8.63
C LEU A 216 -9.96 -6.63 -10.04
N ALA A 217 -9.19 -7.68 -10.31
CA ALA A 217 -9.29 -8.49 -11.52
C ALA A 217 -8.75 -9.91 -11.29
N VAL A 218 -9.15 -10.83 -12.15
CA VAL A 218 -8.63 -12.20 -12.20
C VAL A 218 -8.03 -12.48 -13.58
N ILE A 219 -6.86 -13.10 -13.59
CA ILE A 219 -6.18 -13.58 -14.79
C ILE A 219 -6.17 -15.11 -14.72
N SER A 220 -6.88 -15.77 -15.64
CA SER A 220 -7.14 -17.21 -15.58
C SER A 220 -7.41 -17.83 -16.94
N ASP A 221 -7.04 -19.10 -17.11
CA ASP A 221 -7.46 -19.98 -18.22
C ASP A 221 -8.63 -20.91 -17.82
N ALA A 222 -9.07 -20.84 -16.57
CA ALA A 222 -10.29 -21.48 -16.06
C ALA A 222 -11.48 -20.51 -16.14
N GLU A 223 -12.69 -21.07 -16.22
CA GLU A 223 -13.93 -20.32 -16.00
C GLU A 223 -13.98 -19.83 -14.54
N VAL A 224 -14.27 -18.54 -14.35
CA VAL A 224 -14.35 -17.89 -13.04
C VAL A 224 -15.69 -17.18 -12.94
N MET A 225 -16.49 -17.54 -11.93
CA MET A 225 -17.74 -16.84 -11.59
C MET A 225 -17.46 -15.69 -10.63
N ASP A 226 -18.40 -14.74 -10.52
CA ASP A 226 -18.35 -13.64 -9.55
C ASP A 226 -17.11 -12.74 -9.68
N CYS A 227 -16.66 -12.53 -10.91
CA CYS A 227 -15.55 -11.63 -11.24
C CYS A 227 -15.97 -10.65 -12.32
N GLU A 228 -15.90 -9.36 -12.03
CA GLU A 228 -16.22 -8.30 -12.99
C GLU A 228 -15.15 -8.19 -14.08
N ASN A 229 -13.87 -8.30 -13.70
CA ASN A 229 -12.72 -8.12 -14.59
C ASN A 229 -11.94 -9.43 -14.73
N LEU A 230 -12.36 -10.27 -15.68
CA LEU A 230 -11.68 -11.52 -16.02
C LEU A 230 -10.86 -11.37 -17.31
N PHE A 231 -9.58 -11.75 -17.26
CA PHE A 231 -8.68 -11.77 -18.42
C PHE A 231 -8.03 -13.14 -18.56
N THR A 232 -7.71 -13.53 -19.79
CA THR A 232 -6.82 -14.66 -20.06
C THR A 232 -5.36 -14.27 -19.86
N LEU A 233 -4.47 -15.26 -19.79
CA LEU A 233 -3.04 -15.01 -19.69
C LEU A 233 -2.52 -14.22 -20.90
N GLU A 234 -3.09 -14.37 -22.10
CA GLU A 234 -2.61 -13.67 -23.30
C GLU A 234 -3.15 -12.24 -23.45
N GLU A 235 -4.15 -11.86 -22.67
CA GLU A 235 -4.80 -10.54 -22.75
C GLU A 235 -4.06 -9.45 -21.97
N THR A 236 -2.72 -9.49 -21.98
CA THR A 236 -1.89 -8.56 -21.22
C THR A 236 -2.11 -7.09 -21.64
N GLU A 237 -2.48 -6.81 -22.90
CA GLU A 237 -2.84 -5.46 -23.34
C GLU A 237 -4.13 -4.96 -22.66
N LYS A 238 -5.17 -5.81 -22.60
CA LYS A 238 -6.43 -5.47 -21.94
C LYS A 238 -6.24 -5.27 -20.44
N THR A 239 -5.41 -6.10 -19.81
CA THR A 239 -5.04 -5.92 -18.41
C THR A 239 -4.29 -4.60 -18.18
N ALA A 240 -3.40 -4.20 -19.10
CA ALA A 240 -2.70 -2.92 -19.01
C ALA A 240 -3.67 -1.73 -19.15
N ASP A 241 -4.61 -1.79 -20.09
CA ASP A 241 -5.66 -0.76 -20.24
C ASP A 241 -6.54 -0.64 -19.00
N PHE A 242 -6.98 -1.77 -18.48
CA PHE A 242 -7.78 -1.83 -17.26
C PHE A 242 -7.03 -1.18 -16.09
N LEU A 243 -5.79 -1.61 -15.84
CA LEU A 243 -5.00 -1.13 -14.72
C LEU A 243 -4.66 0.36 -14.85
N PHE A 244 -4.37 0.82 -16.07
CA PHE A 244 -4.13 2.24 -16.34
C PHE A 244 -5.36 3.09 -16.02
N ARG A 245 -6.55 2.68 -16.48
CA ARG A 245 -7.80 3.40 -16.17
C ARG A 245 -8.12 3.35 -14.67
N TYR A 246 -7.90 2.22 -14.02
CA TYR A 246 -8.09 2.09 -12.58
C TYR A 246 -7.25 3.11 -11.82
N ILE A 247 -5.96 3.23 -12.17
CA ILE A 247 -5.04 4.19 -11.55
C ILE A 247 -5.51 5.64 -11.77
N GLN A 248 -5.91 6.00 -12.99
CA GLN A 248 -6.41 7.34 -13.30
C GLN A 248 -7.70 7.73 -12.55
N ASN A 249 -8.45 6.75 -12.04
CA ASN A 249 -9.69 7.00 -11.30
C ASN A 249 -9.48 7.16 -9.78
N ILE A 250 -8.31 6.76 -9.27
CA ILE A 250 -7.99 6.78 -7.84
C ILE A 250 -6.89 7.80 -7.47
N SER A 251 -6.18 8.31 -8.47
CA SER A 251 -5.25 9.44 -8.38
C SER A 251 -5.97 10.76 -8.58
#